data_AF-A0A947YAN9-F1
#
_entry.id   AF-A0A947YAN9-F1
#
_cell.length_a   1.000
_cell.length_b   1.000
_cell.length_c   1.000
_cell.angle_alpha   90.00
_cell.angle_beta   90.00
_cell.angle_gamma   90.00
#
_symmetry.space_group_name_H-M   'P 1'
#
loop_
_entity.id
_entity.type
_entity.pdbx_description
1 polymer ?
#
loop_
_entity_poly.entity_id
_entity_poly.type
_entity_poly.pdbx_seq_one_letter_code
_entity_poly.pdbx_strand_id
1 'polypeptide(L)'
;MTLIAAQVINGIPIILGDLLLTREQGGDDPNVNCIPTIKRANEHLSPHGEMRVVGLSQKVNIVSRNVCIAWSGAKYQASALIRHLREHWGEGEVSEEEFNECLDGYPKEEINDIHVIAYLYDKGKKSFCFRDNIGGVPFELDGLQNVQLAGSGSGAYLEVVEQYFTGSKAIGEATSLDKVLSKVMGFTSSVLGVQMMSGMGLLEGWGGGFEIAYIHGGRFEKLSEVLCLFWKAQQNESGDTSFSLFQRIVKTTYQNERLVLYVIDWMGEVSEESIFVVDPLFDIDKRAPIVIPDFNYKWIVNVFQVAAPDGSNSYMTRVDRPGSGKAPIRIEIMEDSFKMHFSDEYLKSLFGSDQAASVGGE
;
A
#
# COMPACT_ATOMS: atom_id res chain seq x y z
N MET A 1 -14.43 7.27 -3.98
CA MET A 1 -13.14 8.00 -4.03
C MET A 1 -11.99 7.01 -3.86
N THR A 2 -10.84 7.23 -4.52
CA THR A 2 -9.83 6.19 -4.76
C THR A 2 -8.51 6.78 -5.29
N LEU A 3 -7.39 6.10 -5.06
CA LEU A 3 -6.16 6.22 -5.85
C LEU A 3 -5.84 4.84 -6.46
N ILE A 4 -5.80 4.77 -7.79
CA ILE A 4 -5.11 3.69 -8.51
C ILE A 4 -4.04 4.30 -9.42
N ALA A 5 -2.92 3.61 -9.53
CA ALA A 5 -1.84 4.01 -10.41
C ALA A 5 -1.17 2.79 -11.05
N ALA A 6 -0.68 2.97 -12.27
CA ALA A 6 0.24 2.04 -12.88
C ALA A 6 1.38 2.79 -13.57
N GLN A 7 2.55 2.17 -13.60
CA GLN A 7 3.75 2.74 -14.18
C GLN A 7 4.82 1.68 -14.37
N VAL A 8 5.81 1.99 -15.19
CA VAL A 8 6.98 1.16 -15.44
C VAL A 8 8.21 1.86 -14.86
N ILE A 9 8.95 1.15 -14.01
CA ILE A 9 10.16 1.66 -13.37
C ILE A 9 11.29 0.70 -13.71
N ASN A 10 12.32 1.19 -14.40
CA ASN A 10 13.43 0.36 -14.88
C ASN A 10 12.95 -0.90 -15.64
N GLY A 11 11.90 -0.76 -16.47
CA GLY A 11 11.31 -1.86 -17.22
C GLY A 11 10.43 -2.81 -16.42
N ILE A 12 10.18 -2.54 -15.13
CA ILE A 12 9.32 -3.34 -14.26
C ILE A 12 7.99 -2.61 -14.08
N PRO A 13 6.89 -3.12 -14.64
CA PRO A 13 5.55 -2.62 -14.33
C PRO A 13 5.17 -2.85 -12.89
N ILE A 14 4.58 -1.80 -12.35
CA ILE A 14 4.03 -1.71 -11.01
C ILE A 14 2.61 -1.20 -11.15
N ILE A 15 1.69 -1.83 -10.43
CA ILE A 15 0.31 -1.36 -10.26
C ILE A 15 0.09 -1.21 -8.75
N LEU A 16 -0.51 -0.10 -8.33
CA LEU A 16 -0.86 0.14 -6.94
C LEU A 16 -2.27 0.68 -6.81
N GLY A 17 -2.84 0.46 -5.63
CA GLY A 17 -4.16 0.97 -5.27
C GLY A 17 -4.27 1.19 -3.76
N ASP A 18 -5.08 2.16 -3.36
CA ASP A 18 -5.47 2.33 -1.96
C ASP A 18 -6.57 1.32 -1.57
N LEU A 19 -6.79 1.11 -0.28
CA LEU A 19 -7.79 0.12 0.20
C LEU A 19 -9.14 0.73 0.58
N LEU A 20 -9.23 2.05 0.79
CA LEU A 20 -10.41 2.67 1.39
C LEU A 20 -11.64 2.54 0.49
N LEU A 21 -12.77 2.15 1.07
CA LEU A 21 -14.07 2.21 0.43
C LEU A 21 -14.91 3.29 1.10
N THR A 22 -15.34 4.26 0.30
CA THR A 22 -16.13 5.41 0.75
C THR A 22 -17.49 5.45 0.05
N ARG A 23 -18.48 6.05 0.72
CA ARG A 23 -19.83 6.28 0.20
C ARG A 23 -20.25 7.72 0.48
N GLU A 24 -20.91 8.35 -0.49
CA GLU A 24 -21.61 9.63 -0.33
C GLU A 24 -22.95 9.38 0.40
N GLN A 25 -23.38 10.30 1.28
CA GLN A 25 -24.58 10.23 2.14
C GLN A 25 -25.66 9.17 1.79
N GLY A 26 -26.13 8.42 2.79
CA GLY A 26 -27.40 7.69 2.72
C GLY A 26 -27.33 6.27 3.29
N GLY A 27 -28.07 6.04 4.38
CA GLY A 27 -28.33 4.73 4.96
C GLY A 27 -27.90 4.59 6.43
N ASP A 28 -28.70 3.85 7.19
CA ASP A 28 -28.27 3.23 8.45
C ASP A 28 -27.32 2.08 8.07
N ASP A 29 -26.01 2.34 8.03
CA ASP A 29 -25.00 1.36 7.59
C ASP A 29 -23.70 1.54 8.38
N PRO A 30 -22.84 0.51 8.42
CA PRO A 30 -22.31 -0.09 9.63
C PRO A 30 -21.29 0.81 10.33
N ASN A 31 -21.09 0.57 11.64
CA ASN A 31 -20.04 1.16 12.47
C ASN A 31 -18.62 0.75 12.02
N VAL A 32 -18.22 1.02 10.77
CA VAL A 32 -16.82 0.98 10.36
C VAL A 32 -16.15 2.20 10.95
N ASN A 33 -15.82 2.08 12.23
CA ASN A 33 -15.14 3.13 12.96
C ASN A 33 -13.63 2.93 12.95
N CYS A 34 -13.12 1.75 12.60
CA CYS A 34 -11.68 1.50 12.59
C CYS A 34 -11.20 1.11 11.19
N ILE A 35 -10.09 1.70 10.76
CA ILE A 35 -9.31 1.28 9.59
C ILE A 35 -7.84 1.17 10.01
N PRO A 36 -6.98 0.49 9.22
CA PRO A 36 -5.58 0.28 9.58
C PRO A 36 -4.82 1.58 9.93
N THR A 37 -5.18 2.69 9.29
CA THR A 37 -4.50 3.99 9.48
C THR A 37 -5.03 4.80 10.65
N ILE A 38 -6.29 4.68 11.05
CA ILE A 38 -6.84 5.53 12.10
C ILE A 38 -8.06 4.88 12.78
N LYS A 39 -8.15 5.08 14.09
CA LYS A 39 -9.37 4.79 14.85
C LYS A 39 -10.36 5.92 14.64
N ARG A 40 -11.65 5.61 14.72
CA ARG A 40 -12.77 6.54 14.52
C ARG A 40 -12.69 7.30 13.18
N ALA A 41 -12.33 6.61 12.09
CA ALA A 41 -12.06 7.22 10.78
C ALA A 41 -13.16 8.17 10.28
N ASN A 42 -14.43 7.80 10.50
CA ASN A 42 -15.58 8.62 10.11
C ASN A 42 -15.70 9.94 10.87
N GLU A 43 -15.08 10.08 12.03
CA GLU A 43 -15.02 11.36 12.76
C GLU A 43 -13.99 12.31 12.18
N HIS A 44 -13.02 11.78 11.42
CA HIS A 44 -12.01 12.57 10.75
C HIS A 44 -12.47 13.03 9.36
N LEU A 45 -13.30 12.27 8.63
CA LEU A 45 -13.58 12.49 7.20
C LEU A 45 -14.33 13.78 6.83
N SER A 46 -15.30 14.22 7.63
CA SER A 46 -15.99 15.49 7.42
C SER A 46 -16.93 15.77 8.59
N PRO A 47 -16.85 16.94 9.24
CA PRO A 47 -17.84 17.37 10.23
C PRO A 47 -19.27 17.44 9.64
N HIS A 48 -19.38 17.61 8.32
CA HIS A 48 -20.65 17.78 7.59
C HIS A 48 -21.20 16.46 7.04
N GLY A 49 -20.48 15.34 7.20
CA GLY A 49 -20.98 14.00 6.91
C GLY A 49 -21.30 13.72 5.44
N GLU A 50 -20.69 14.47 4.51
CA GLU A 50 -20.87 14.28 3.06
C GLU A 50 -20.36 12.91 2.59
N MET A 51 -19.30 12.42 3.25
CA MET A 51 -18.63 11.17 2.92
C MET A 51 -18.35 10.34 4.17
N ARG A 52 -18.43 9.02 4.03
CA ARG A 52 -18.10 8.07 5.10
C ARG A 52 -17.27 6.89 4.57
N VAL A 53 -16.34 6.41 5.40
CA VAL A 53 -15.72 5.09 5.27
C VAL A 53 -16.77 4.03 5.53
N VAL A 54 -16.93 3.12 4.57
CA VAL A 54 -17.85 1.97 4.67
C VAL A 54 -17.11 0.63 4.64
N GLY A 55 -15.78 0.65 4.49
CA GLY A 55 -14.95 -0.55 4.57
C GLY A 55 -13.63 -0.42 3.83
N LEU A 56 -13.04 -1.58 3.54
CA LEU A 56 -11.85 -1.74 2.73
C LEU A 56 -12.17 -2.63 1.51
N SER A 57 -11.43 -2.47 0.41
CA SER A 57 -11.55 -3.31 -0.77
C SER A 57 -10.21 -3.40 -1.50
N GLN A 58 -9.87 -4.57 -2.02
CA GLN A 58 -8.75 -4.70 -2.95
C GLN A 58 -9.15 -4.04 -4.28
N LYS A 59 -8.39 -3.02 -4.65
CA LYS A 59 -8.45 -2.28 -5.90
C LYS A 59 -7.56 -2.86 -6.98
N VAL A 60 -6.47 -3.51 -6.62
CA VAL A 60 -5.57 -4.20 -7.54
C VAL A 60 -5.89 -5.70 -7.50
N ASN A 61 -6.16 -6.33 -8.63
CA ASN A 61 -6.60 -7.73 -8.72
C ASN A 61 -5.80 -8.44 -9.80
N ILE A 62 -5.15 -9.55 -9.44
CA ILE A 62 -4.47 -10.44 -10.39
C ILE A 62 -5.50 -11.44 -10.90
N VAL A 63 -6.05 -11.17 -12.08
CA VAL A 63 -7.15 -11.97 -12.65
C VAL A 63 -6.64 -13.20 -13.41
N SER A 64 -5.40 -13.17 -13.87
CA SER A 64 -4.70 -14.30 -14.47
C SER A 64 -3.19 -14.17 -14.21
N ARG A 65 -2.36 -15.19 -14.52
CA ARG A 65 -0.92 -15.17 -14.17
C ARG A 65 -0.20 -13.94 -14.68
N ASN A 66 -0.55 -13.50 -15.89
CA ASN A 66 0.08 -12.39 -16.59
C ASN A 66 -0.86 -11.20 -16.82
N VAL A 67 -2.01 -11.14 -16.13
CA VAL A 67 -2.95 -10.02 -16.21
C VAL A 67 -3.27 -9.47 -14.82
N CYS A 68 -3.04 -8.17 -14.63
CA CYS A 68 -3.37 -7.46 -13.40
C CYS A 68 -4.21 -6.23 -13.71
N ILE A 69 -5.23 -6.00 -12.89
CA ILE A 69 -6.24 -4.96 -13.10
C ILE A 69 -6.40 -4.14 -11.83
N ALA A 70 -6.28 -2.82 -11.95
CA ALA A 70 -6.66 -1.88 -10.92
C ALA A 70 -7.98 -1.19 -11.28
N TRP A 71 -8.83 -0.90 -10.28
CA TRP A 71 -10.11 -0.24 -10.50
C TRP A 71 -10.38 0.92 -9.52
N SER A 72 -11.15 1.90 -9.99
CA SER A 72 -11.75 2.96 -9.17
C SER A 72 -13.19 3.23 -9.63
N GLY A 73 -14.02 3.81 -8.77
CA GLY A 73 -15.43 4.11 -9.08
C GLY A 73 -16.41 3.14 -8.42
N ALA A 74 -17.44 2.72 -9.15
CA ALA A 74 -18.50 1.85 -8.64
C ALA A 74 -18.03 0.41 -8.35
N LYS A 75 -17.99 0.02 -7.07
CA LYS A 75 -17.54 -1.32 -6.63
C LYS A 75 -18.30 -2.47 -7.27
N TYR A 76 -19.61 -2.32 -7.47
CA TYR A 76 -20.44 -3.40 -8.03
C TYR A 76 -20.08 -3.70 -9.50
N GLN A 77 -19.84 -2.66 -10.30
CA GLN A 77 -19.38 -2.79 -11.69
C GLN A 77 -17.98 -3.39 -11.76
N ALA A 78 -17.05 -2.89 -10.93
CA ALA A 78 -15.70 -3.44 -10.85
C ALA A 78 -15.71 -4.92 -10.47
N SER A 79 -16.57 -5.33 -9.52
CA SER A 79 -16.70 -6.72 -9.12
C SER A 79 -17.28 -7.60 -10.23
N ALA A 80 -18.29 -7.13 -10.96
CA ALA A 80 -18.85 -7.85 -12.11
C ALA A 80 -17.79 -8.09 -13.19
N LEU A 81 -17.08 -7.04 -13.60
CA LEU A 81 -16.00 -7.13 -14.59
C LEU A 81 -14.89 -8.08 -14.12
N ILE A 82 -14.34 -7.88 -12.91
CA ILE A 82 -13.21 -8.67 -12.41
C ILE A 82 -13.58 -10.16 -12.25
N ARG A 83 -14.81 -10.46 -11.81
CA ARG A 83 -15.30 -11.84 -11.75
C ARG A 83 -15.40 -12.47 -13.13
N HIS A 84 -16.00 -11.76 -14.08
CA HIS A 84 -16.10 -12.21 -15.46
C HIS A 84 -14.72 -12.56 -16.05
N LEU A 85 -13.73 -11.67 -15.88
CA LEU A 85 -12.38 -11.88 -16.38
C LEU A 85 -11.68 -13.06 -15.68
N ARG A 86 -11.84 -13.19 -14.36
CA ARG A 86 -11.25 -14.31 -13.59
C ARG A 86 -11.89 -15.65 -13.96
N GLU A 87 -13.20 -15.70 -14.17
CA GLU A 87 -13.92 -16.89 -14.60
C GLU A 87 -13.55 -17.31 -16.03
N HIS A 88 -13.34 -16.33 -16.91
CA HIS A 88 -12.98 -16.58 -18.30
C HIS A 88 -11.53 -17.09 -18.46
N TRP A 89 -10.56 -16.45 -17.80
CA TRP A 89 -9.13 -16.78 -17.97
C TRP A 89 -8.59 -17.78 -16.95
N GLY A 90 -9.20 -17.89 -15.77
CA GLY A 90 -8.72 -18.71 -14.66
C GLY A 90 -7.27 -18.36 -14.25
N GLU A 91 -6.47 -19.39 -13.97
CA GLU A 91 -5.04 -19.25 -13.65
C GLU A 91 -4.13 -19.43 -14.88
N GLY A 92 -4.66 -19.25 -16.10
CA GLY A 92 -3.91 -19.43 -17.35
C GLY A 92 -2.84 -18.37 -17.63
N GLU A 93 -2.20 -18.47 -18.79
CA GLU A 93 -1.53 -17.33 -19.44
C GLU A 93 -2.51 -16.81 -20.51
N VAL A 94 -2.67 -15.49 -20.62
CA VAL A 94 -3.59 -14.84 -21.57
C VAL A 94 -2.78 -14.19 -22.70
N SER A 95 -3.21 -14.33 -23.95
CA SER A 95 -2.58 -13.60 -25.08
C SER A 95 -3.13 -12.18 -25.23
N GLU A 96 -2.43 -11.31 -25.97
CA GLU A 96 -2.96 -9.98 -26.28
C GLU A 96 -4.28 -10.02 -27.06
N GLU A 97 -4.43 -10.97 -27.97
CA GLU A 97 -5.67 -11.16 -28.74
C GLU A 97 -6.83 -11.54 -27.81
N GLU A 98 -6.65 -12.56 -26.96
CA GLU A 98 -7.67 -12.99 -25.98
C GLU A 98 -8.02 -11.87 -25.00
N PHE A 99 -7.01 -11.11 -24.56
CA PHE A 99 -7.18 -9.98 -23.65
C PHE A 99 -8.05 -8.89 -24.27
N ASN A 100 -7.76 -8.50 -25.51
CA ASN A 100 -8.53 -7.48 -26.22
C ASN A 100 -9.93 -7.98 -26.57
N GLU A 101 -10.08 -9.20 -27.09
CA GLU A 101 -11.38 -9.78 -27.43
C GLU A 101 -12.33 -9.82 -26.22
N CYS A 102 -11.83 -10.27 -25.06
CA CYS A 102 -12.64 -10.35 -23.85
C CYS A 102 -13.07 -8.95 -23.36
N LEU A 103 -12.15 -7.98 -23.38
CA LEU A 103 -12.43 -6.60 -22.94
C LEU A 103 -13.26 -5.79 -23.96
N ASP A 104 -13.17 -6.08 -25.25
CA ASP A 104 -14.01 -5.51 -26.31
C ASP A 104 -15.43 -6.10 -26.28
N GLY A 105 -15.56 -7.37 -25.89
CA GLY A 105 -16.83 -8.07 -25.77
C GLY A 105 -17.65 -7.72 -24.52
N TYR A 106 -17.05 -7.10 -23.50
CA TYR A 106 -17.74 -6.74 -22.27
C TYR A 106 -18.70 -5.54 -22.48
N PRO A 107 -19.97 -5.59 -22.01
CA PRO A 107 -20.93 -4.50 -22.18
C PRO A 107 -20.43 -3.18 -21.57
N LYS A 108 -20.34 -2.12 -22.38
CA LYS A 108 -19.75 -0.83 -21.96
C LYS A 108 -20.60 -0.11 -20.92
N GLU A 109 -21.91 -0.26 -21.01
CA GLU A 109 -22.91 0.24 -20.07
C GLU A 109 -22.78 -0.37 -18.67
N GLU A 110 -22.14 -1.53 -18.54
CA GLU A 110 -21.90 -2.17 -17.24
C GLU A 110 -20.63 -1.67 -16.54
N ILE A 111 -19.80 -0.88 -17.23
CA ILE A 111 -18.52 -0.35 -16.73
C ILE A 111 -18.39 1.17 -16.89
N ASN A 112 -19.52 1.87 -17.04
CA ASN A 112 -19.54 3.30 -17.31
C ASN A 112 -19.22 4.18 -16.07
N ASP A 113 -19.31 3.61 -14.86
CA ASP A 113 -19.06 4.30 -13.59
C ASP A 113 -17.73 3.84 -12.95
N ILE A 114 -16.85 3.21 -13.73
CA ILE A 114 -15.51 2.78 -13.27
C ILE A 114 -14.40 3.26 -14.20
N HIS A 115 -13.24 3.48 -13.61
CA HIS A 115 -11.98 3.54 -14.34
C HIS A 115 -11.17 2.29 -14.02
N VAL A 116 -10.51 1.76 -15.05
CA VAL A 116 -9.76 0.51 -14.99
C VAL A 116 -8.40 0.72 -15.63
N ILE A 117 -7.36 0.36 -14.89
CA ILE A 117 -6.01 0.27 -15.41
C ILE A 117 -5.68 -1.21 -15.50
N ALA A 118 -5.49 -1.73 -16.71
CA ALA A 118 -5.22 -3.14 -16.95
C ALA A 118 -3.86 -3.30 -17.62
N TYR A 119 -3.01 -4.15 -17.04
CA TYR A 119 -1.74 -4.55 -17.61
C TYR A 119 -1.79 -6.03 -17.95
N LEU A 120 -1.43 -6.32 -19.20
CA LEU A 120 -1.10 -7.65 -19.67
C LEU A 120 0.41 -7.71 -19.94
N TYR A 121 1.05 -8.79 -19.52
CA TYR A 121 2.37 -9.17 -20.02
C TYR A 121 2.25 -10.31 -21.03
N ASP A 122 2.38 -10.00 -22.31
CA ASP A 122 2.42 -11.01 -23.35
C ASP A 122 3.84 -11.57 -23.44
N LYS A 123 4.02 -12.83 -23.03
CA LYS A 123 5.31 -13.53 -23.03
C LYS A 123 5.82 -13.81 -24.44
N GLY A 124 4.91 -14.00 -25.41
CA GLY A 124 5.24 -14.21 -26.81
C GLY A 124 5.84 -12.95 -27.44
N LYS A 125 5.28 -11.79 -27.12
CA LYS A 125 5.74 -10.48 -27.60
C LYS A 125 6.80 -9.84 -26.70
N LYS A 126 6.94 -10.33 -25.46
CA LYS A 126 7.76 -9.75 -24.38
C LYS A 126 7.45 -8.27 -24.15
N SER A 127 6.18 -7.90 -24.32
CA SER A 127 5.70 -6.52 -24.24
C SER A 127 4.54 -6.41 -23.27
N PHE A 128 4.29 -5.17 -22.85
CA PHE A 128 3.12 -4.83 -22.07
C PHE A 128 2.05 -4.27 -22.99
N CYS A 129 0.82 -4.69 -22.76
CA CYS A 129 -0.35 -4.13 -23.41
C CYS A 129 -1.17 -3.40 -22.35
N PHE A 130 -1.57 -2.17 -22.69
CA PHE A 130 -2.45 -1.31 -21.90
C PHE A 130 -3.63 -0.88 -22.77
N ARG A 131 -4.76 -0.54 -22.15
CA ARG A 131 -5.98 -0.13 -22.88
C ARG A 131 -6.39 1.29 -22.48
N ASP A 132 -6.28 2.22 -23.44
CA ASP A 132 -6.50 3.66 -23.25
C ASP A 132 -7.96 4.05 -22.95
N ASN A 133 -8.93 3.19 -23.30
CA ASN A 133 -10.35 3.50 -23.16
C ASN A 133 -10.90 3.37 -21.73
N ILE A 134 -10.10 2.92 -20.76
CA ILE A 134 -10.58 2.72 -19.38
C ILE A 134 -9.70 3.41 -18.32
N GLY A 135 -8.47 3.83 -18.66
CA GLY A 135 -7.48 4.35 -17.70
C GLY A 135 -6.84 5.70 -18.03
N GLY A 136 -7.30 6.40 -19.08
CA GLY A 136 -6.66 7.63 -19.55
C GLY A 136 -5.37 7.36 -20.35
N VAL A 137 -4.89 8.39 -21.05
CA VAL A 137 -3.67 8.31 -21.89
C VAL A 137 -2.45 8.26 -20.98
N PRO A 138 -1.54 7.27 -21.14
CA PRO A 138 -0.30 7.23 -20.38
C PRO A 138 0.55 8.49 -20.60
N PHE A 139 1.27 8.90 -19.58
CA PHE A 139 2.25 9.98 -19.65
C PHE A 139 3.56 9.60 -18.96
N GLU A 140 4.58 10.42 -19.13
CA GLU A 140 5.92 10.18 -18.59
C GLU A 140 6.19 11.15 -17.43
N LEU A 141 6.91 10.69 -16.42
CA LEU A 141 7.50 11.51 -15.35
C LEU A 141 8.98 11.15 -15.20
N ASP A 142 9.77 11.98 -14.52
CA ASP A 142 11.19 11.67 -14.35
C ASP A 142 11.40 10.35 -13.60
N GLY A 143 12.04 9.40 -14.28
CA GLY A 143 12.28 8.03 -13.78
C GLY A 143 11.06 7.10 -13.79
N LEU A 144 9.91 7.51 -14.34
CA LEU A 144 8.67 6.72 -14.44
C LEU A 144 8.12 6.74 -15.86
N GLN A 145 7.87 5.55 -16.42
CA GLN A 145 7.34 5.38 -17.76
C GLN A 145 5.90 4.90 -17.75
N ASN A 146 5.12 5.21 -18.79
CA ASN A 146 3.73 4.76 -18.94
C ASN A 146 2.87 4.99 -17.68
N VAL A 147 2.99 6.16 -17.07
CA VAL A 147 2.23 6.53 -15.88
C VAL A 147 0.76 6.68 -16.24
N GLN A 148 -0.09 5.93 -15.55
CA GLN A 148 -1.54 6.00 -15.65
C GLN A 148 -2.10 6.17 -14.23
N LEU A 149 -3.06 7.07 -14.06
CA LEU A 149 -3.66 7.40 -12.77
C LEU A 149 -5.17 7.49 -12.91
N ALA A 150 -5.90 7.04 -11.90
CA ALA A 150 -7.33 7.31 -11.80
C ALA A 150 -7.80 7.41 -10.34
N GLY A 151 -8.93 8.10 -10.19
CA GLY A 151 -9.56 8.38 -8.91
C GLY A 151 -9.12 9.73 -8.30
N SER A 152 -9.82 10.15 -7.24
CA SER A 152 -9.63 11.45 -6.59
C SER A 152 -8.23 11.65 -5.99
N GLY A 153 -7.54 10.58 -5.60
CA GLY A 153 -6.18 10.68 -5.04
C GLY A 153 -5.07 10.91 -6.07
N SER A 154 -5.40 10.99 -7.38
CA SER A 154 -4.41 11.15 -8.45
C SER A 154 -3.64 12.48 -8.37
N GLY A 155 -4.27 13.55 -7.88
CA GLY A 155 -3.61 14.84 -7.68
C GLY A 155 -2.51 14.76 -6.61
N ALA A 156 -2.87 14.25 -5.43
CA ALA A 156 -1.93 14.03 -4.34
C ALA A 156 -0.78 13.08 -4.73
N TYR A 157 -1.05 12.10 -5.59
CA TYR A 157 0.00 11.26 -6.17
C TYR A 157 1.03 12.09 -6.93
N LEU A 158 0.59 12.92 -7.88
CA LEU A 158 1.47 13.74 -8.72
C LEU A 158 2.31 14.74 -7.92
N GLU A 159 1.76 15.31 -6.84
CA GLU A 159 2.46 16.28 -6.00
C GLU A 159 3.68 15.71 -5.28
N VAL A 160 3.63 14.42 -4.93
CA VAL A 160 4.66 13.82 -4.07
C VAL A 160 5.50 12.76 -4.78
N VAL A 161 5.02 12.16 -5.88
CA VAL A 161 5.70 11.06 -6.57
C VAL A 161 7.14 11.43 -6.97
N GLU A 162 7.36 12.60 -7.57
CA GLU A 162 8.68 12.99 -8.06
C GLU A 162 9.73 13.04 -6.93
N GLN A 163 9.34 13.47 -5.73
CA GLN A 163 10.22 13.54 -4.57
C GLN A 163 10.76 12.15 -4.16
N TYR A 164 9.92 11.12 -4.27
CA TYR A 164 10.30 9.75 -3.90
C TYR A 164 11.14 9.05 -4.97
N PHE A 165 10.85 9.31 -6.25
CA PHE A 165 11.51 8.57 -7.34
C PHE A 165 12.85 9.16 -7.76
N THR A 166 13.07 10.46 -7.56
CA THR A 166 14.33 11.16 -7.85
C THR A 166 15.36 11.07 -6.72
N GLY A 167 14.92 11.02 -5.45
CA GLY A 167 15.80 11.13 -4.28
C GLY A 167 16.28 9.81 -3.65
N SER A 168 15.64 8.67 -3.95
CA SER A 168 15.87 7.42 -3.21
C SER A 168 17.04 6.58 -3.78
N LYS A 169 18.08 6.38 -2.96
CA LYS A 169 19.13 5.38 -3.19
C LYS A 169 18.85 4.15 -2.32
N ALA A 170 18.64 3.00 -2.95
CA ALA A 170 18.60 1.73 -2.22
C ALA A 170 19.99 1.45 -1.63
N ILE A 171 20.04 1.12 -0.33
CA ILE A 171 21.27 0.80 0.39
C ILE A 171 21.47 -0.73 0.35
N GLY A 172 22.66 -1.20 -0.03
CA GLY A 172 23.05 -2.63 -0.03
C GLY A 172 22.99 -3.34 -1.39
N GLU A 173 23.25 -4.66 -1.36
CA GLU A 173 23.21 -5.57 -2.52
C GLU A 173 21.74 -5.90 -2.91
N ALA A 174 21.02 -4.89 -3.41
CA ALA A 174 19.64 -5.03 -3.85
C ALA A 174 19.56 -5.38 -5.35
N THR A 175 18.71 -6.34 -5.71
CA THR A 175 18.39 -6.61 -7.13
C THR A 175 17.68 -5.40 -7.75
N SER A 176 17.63 -5.30 -9.08
CA SER A 176 16.88 -4.22 -9.75
C SER A 176 15.41 -4.17 -9.32
N LEU A 177 14.79 -5.34 -9.13
CA LEU A 177 13.43 -5.44 -8.61
C LEU A 177 13.32 -4.89 -7.19
N ASP A 178 14.26 -5.25 -6.31
CA ASP A 178 14.24 -4.78 -4.93
C ASP A 178 14.34 -3.25 -4.84
N LYS A 179 15.17 -2.65 -5.68
CA LYS A 179 15.29 -1.19 -5.77
C LYS A 179 13.97 -0.55 -6.18
N VAL A 180 13.31 -1.08 -7.21
CA VAL A 180 12.01 -0.58 -7.68
C VAL A 180 10.94 -0.70 -6.59
N LEU A 181 10.81 -1.88 -5.97
CA LEU A 181 9.83 -2.11 -4.92
C LEU A 181 10.07 -1.19 -3.71
N SER A 182 11.34 -0.97 -3.35
CA SER A 182 11.71 -0.06 -2.26
C SER A 182 11.25 1.38 -2.51
N LYS A 183 11.34 1.88 -3.75
CA LYS A 183 10.84 3.22 -4.09
C LYS A 183 9.31 3.33 -3.95
N VAL A 184 8.59 2.33 -4.47
CA VAL A 184 7.11 2.29 -4.42
C VAL A 184 6.62 2.12 -2.98
N MET A 185 7.28 1.28 -2.17
CA MET A 185 7.02 1.18 -0.74
C MET A 185 7.32 2.49 -0.01
N GLY A 186 8.40 3.17 -0.39
CA GLY A 186 8.75 4.49 0.15
C GLY A 186 7.60 5.48 -0.02
N PHE A 187 7.09 5.62 -1.24
CA PHE A 187 5.92 6.44 -1.54
C PHE A 187 4.68 6.02 -0.76
N THR A 188 4.24 4.76 -0.90
CA THR A 188 2.98 4.29 -0.30
C THR A 188 3.00 4.35 1.23
N SER A 189 4.14 4.04 1.86
CA SER A 189 4.28 4.07 3.31
C SER A 189 4.41 5.49 3.86
N SER A 190 5.00 6.42 3.10
CA SER A 190 4.96 7.84 3.46
C SER A 190 3.52 8.36 3.48
N VAL A 191 2.74 8.05 2.45
CA VAL A 191 1.31 8.42 2.42
C VAL A 191 0.55 7.78 3.59
N LEU A 192 0.85 6.51 3.88
CA LEU A 192 0.30 5.80 5.03
C LEU A 192 0.65 6.50 6.36
N GLY A 193 1.89 6.93 6.54
CA GLY A 193 2.34 7.65 7.72
C GLY A 193 1.70 9.03 7.87
N VAL A 194 1.54 9.76 6.77
CA VAL A 194 0.77 11.01 6.72
C VAL A 194 -0.67 10.77 7.18
N GLN A 195 -1.34 9.73 6.65
CA GLN A 195 -2.70 9.38 7.05
C GLN A 195 -2.80 9.02 8.55
N MET A 196 -1.83 8.27 9.07
CA MET A 196 -1.82 7.88 10.49
C MET A 196 -1.58 9.05 11.43
N MET A 197 -0.66 9.95 11.07
CA MET A 197 -0.17 10.98 11.99
C MET A 197 -0.90 12.32 11.86
N SER A 198 -1.48 12.62 10.70
CA SER A 198 -2.24 13.87 10.48
C SER A 198 -3.66 13.66 9.97
N GLY A 199 -4.04 12.44 9.53
CA GLY A 199 -5.34 12.19 8.91
C GLY A 199 -5.48 12.73 7.48
N MET A 200 -4.46 13.38 6.93
CA MET A 200 -4.48 13.90 5.55
C MET A 200 -4.62 12.77 4.52
N GLY A 201 -5.30 13.04 3.40
CA GLY A 201 -5.65 12.05 2.37
C GLY A 201 -6.95 11.30 2.68
N LEU A 202 -7.20 10.91 3.94
CA LEU A 202 -8.50 10.33 4.31
C LEU A 202 -9.63 11.31 4.02
N LEU A 203 -9.46 12.60 4.35
CA LEU A 203 -10.41 13.69 4.06
C LEU A 203 -10.87 13.75 2.60
N GLU A 204 -10.05 13.27 1.67
CA GLU A 204 -10.30 13.25 0.23
C GLU A 204 -10.87 11.90 -0.25
N GLY A 205 -11.21 11.02 0.69
CA GLY A 205 -11.91 9.76 0.46
C GLY A 205 -11.08 8.61 -0.08
N TRP A 206 -9.75 8.67 0.04
CA TRP A 206 -8.82 7.62 -0.40
C TRP A 206 -7.80 7.29 0.71
N GLY A 207 -7.21 6.10 0.68
CA GLY A 207 -6.19 5.67 1.64
C GLY A 207 -6.49 4.35 2.36
N GLY A 208 -6.32 4.36 3.68
CA GLY A 208 -6.66 3.23 4.56
C GLY A 208 -5.69 2.04 4.48
N GLY A 209 -4.64 2.17 3.67
CA GLY A 209 -3.71 1.10 3.30
C GLY A 209 -3.46 1.12 1.81
N PHE A 210 -2.40 0.44 1.39
CA PHE A 210 -2.03 0.32 -0.01
C PHE A 210 -1.69 -1.12 -0.35
N GLU A 211 -1.91 -1.46 -1.61
CA GLU A 211 -1.46 -2.70 -2.19
C GLU A 211 -0.63 -2.42 -3.45
N ILE A 212 0.33 -3.29 -3.71
CA ILE A 212 1.25 -3.18 -4.84
C ILE A 212 1.28 -4.54 -5.52
N ALA A 213 1.07 -4.55 -6.83
CA ALA A 213 1.35 -5.67 -7.71
C ALA A 213 2.52 -5.30 -8.63
N TYR A 214 3.36 -6.29 -8.92
CA TYR A 214 4.51 -6.14 -9.79
C TYR A 214 4.70 -7.38 -10.65
N ILE A 215 5.42 -7.27 -11.75
CA ILE A 215 5.76 -8.44 -12.55
C ILE A 215 7.12 -9.04 -12.15
N HIS A 216 7.17 -10.35 -12.03
CA HIS A 216 8.39 -11.09 -11.75
C HIS A 216 8.33 -12.46 -12.43
N GLY A 217 9.35 -12.78 -13.24
CA GLY A 217 9.38 -14.05 -13.97
C GLY A 217 8.22 -14.23 -14.97
N GLY A 218 7.66 -13.13 -15.49
CA GLY A 218 6.53 -13.15 -16.43
C GLY A 218 5.16 -13.35 -15.80
N ARG A 219 5.07 -13.33 -14.45
CA ARG A 219 3.81 -13.38 -13.71
C ARG A 219 3.66 -12.16 -12.80
N PHE A 220 2.43 -11.74 -12.58
CA PHE A 220 2.13 -10.76 -11.54
C PHE A 220 2.21 -11.40 -10.16
N GLU A 221 2.79 -10.67 -9.22
CA GLU A 221 2.88 -11.02 -7.81
C GLU A 221 2.42 -9.81 -6.98
N LYS A 222 1.78 -10.09 -5.84
CA LYS A 222 1.48 -9.08 -4.83
C LYS A 222 2.67 -8.89 -3.91
N LEU A 223 3.00 -7.64 -3.62
CA LEU A 223 3.96 -7.33 -2.57
C LEU A 223 3.38 -7.76 -1.21
N SER A 224 4.13 -8.60 -0.50
CA SER A 224 3.73 -9.19 0.76
C SER A 224 4.90 -9.16 1.75
N GLU A 225 4.63 -9.50 3.00
CA GLU A 225 5.59 -9.59 4.10
C GLU A 225 6.27 -8.25 4.43
N VAL A 226 5.48 -7.18 4.54
CA VAL A 226 5.95 -5.82 4.85
C VAL A 226 5.63 -5.46 6.29
N LEU A 227 6.64 -5.08 7.08
CA LEU A 227 6.49 -4.53 8.42
C LEU A 227 6.75 -3.02 8.38
N CYS A 228 5.76 -2.22 8.82
CA CYS A 228 5.86 -0.77 8.89
C CYS A 228 5.98 -0.32 10.35
N LEU A 229 7.05 0.43 10.63
CA LEU A 229 7.29 1.15 11.87
C LEU A 229 7.19 2.65 11.64
N PHE A 230 6.59 3.34 12.60
CA PHE A 230 6.33 4.77 12.50
C PHE A 230 7.09 5.47 13.62
N TRP A 231 7.77 6.57 13.30
CA TRP A 231 8.66 7.26 14.23
C TRP A 231 8.33 8.75 14.25
N LYS A 232 8.45 9.36 15.42
CA LYS A 232 8.44 10.80 15.61
C LYS A 232 9.87 11.25 15.87
N ALA A 233 10.36 12.17 15.04
CA ALA A 233 11.63 12.85 15.20
C ALA A 233 11.36 14.31 15.56
N GLN A 234 11.87 14.76 16.71
CA GLN A 234 11.73 16.15 17.16
C GLN A 234 13.09 16.79 17.29
N GLN A 235 13.32 17.85 16.53
CA GLN A 235 14.53 18.65 16.63
C GLN A 235 14.36 19.71 17.71
N ASN A 236 15.30 19.79 18.65
CA ASN A 236 15.34 20.83 19.67
C ASN A 236 16.03 22.11 19.14
N GLU A 237 16.03 23.18 19.95
CA GLU A 237 16.68 24.46 19.58
C GLU A 237 18.21 24.35 19.42
N SER A 238 18.87 23.38 20.07
CA SER A 238 20.31 23.13 19.90
C SER A 238 20.65 22.36 18.62
N GLY A 239 19.64 21.91 17.87
CA GLY A 239 19.80 21.15 16.64
C GLY A 239 19.87 19.64 16.83
N ASP A 240 19.79 19.14 18.08
CA ASP A 240 19.74 17.71 18.37
C ASP A 240 18.37 17.15 18.04
N THR A 241 18.34 15.92 17.53
CA THR A 241 17.10 15.23 17.16
C THR A 241 16.84 14.09 18.15
N SER A 242 15.66 14.12 18.78
CA SER A 242 15.15 13.01 19.57
C SER A 242 14.21 12.15 18.73
N PHE A 243 14.25 10.83 18.93
CA PHE A 243 13.40 9.88 18.22
C PHE A 243 12.54 9.11 19.21
N SER A 244 11.28 8.91 18.87
CA SER A 244 10.37 8.04 19.60
C SER A 244 9.56 7.21 18.62
N LEU A 245 9.28 5.96 18.98
CA LEU A 245 8.39 5.11 18.20
C LEU A 245 6.96 5.64 18.36
N PHE A 246 6.28 5.88 17.25
CA PHE A 246 4.86 6.15 17.24
C PHE A 246 4.13 4.88 17.66
N GLN A 247 3.03 5.05 18.40
CA GLN A 247 2.28 4.02 19.10
C GLN A 247 1.47 3.07 18.19
N ARG A 248 2.02 2.71 17.04
CA ARG A 248 1.41 1.81 16.05
C ARG A 248 2.46 1.05 15.24
N ILE A 249 2.20 -0.22 15.01
CA ILE A 249 2.91 -1.08 14.05
C ILE A 249 1.88 -1.64 13.07
N VAL A 250 2.25 -1.72 11.79
CA VAL A 250 1.41 -2.35 10.77
C VAL A 250 2.19 -3.42 10.04
N LYS A 251 1.65 -4.63 10.02
CA LYS A 251 2.15 -5.78 9.28
C LYS A 251 1.20 -6.10 8.15
N THR A 252 1.72 -6.16 6.92
CA THR A 252 0.96 -6.52 5.72
C THR A 252 1.44 -7.85 5.17
N THR A 253 0.52 -8.78 4.97
CA THR A 253 0.78 -10.07 4.32
C THR A 253 -0.39 -10.49 3.43
N TYR A 254 -0.17 -11.49 2.58
CA TYR A 254 -1.20 -12.16 1.79
C TYR A 254 -1.32 -13.61 2.23
N GLN A 255 -2.54 -14.02 2.56
CA GLN A 255 -2.88 -15.42 2.84
C GLN A 255 -3.81 -15.91 1.73
N ASN A 256 -3.26 -16.72 0.83
CA ASN A 256 -3.85 -16.97 -0.48
C ASN A 256 -4.05 -15.63 -1.22
N GLU A 257 -5.27 -15.34 -1.69
CA GLU A 257 -5.62 -14.10 -2.38
C GLU A 257 -6.10 -12.98 -1.44
N ARG A 258 -6.08 -13.21 -0.13
CA ARG A 258 -6.61 -12.26 0.87
C ARG A 258 -5.49 -11.42 1.43
N LEU A 259 -5.65 -10.10 1.35
CA LEU A 259 -4.78 -9.15 2.02
C LEU A 259 -5.12 -9.12 3.52
N VAL A 260 -4.12 -9.35 4.36
CA VAL A 260 -4.24 -9.30 5.81
C VAL A 260 -3.36 -8.17 6.33
N LEU A 261 -3.98 -7.19 6.99
CA LEU A 261 -3.28 -6.14 7.73
C LEU A 261 -3.43 -6.42 9.22
N TYR A 262 -2.32 -6.64 9.90
CA TYR A 262 -2.26 -6.82 11.34
C TYR A 262 -1.68 -5.56 11.98
N VAL A 263 -2.46 -4.93 12.84
CA VAL A 263 -2.15 -3.65 13.47
C VAL A 263 -2.03 -3.87 14.96
N ILE A 264 -0.93 -3.39 15.54
CA ILE A 264 -0.76 -3.29 16.98
C ILE A 264 -0.71 -1.81 17.34
N ASP A 265 -1.65 -1.37 18.16
CA ASP A 265 -1.65 -0.08 18.84
C ASP A 265 -1.20 -0.27 20.28
N TRP A 266 -0.56 0.73 20.88
CA TRP A 266 -0.33 0.71 22.33
C TRP A 266 -0.47 2.08 22.97
N MET A 267 -0.98 2.11 24.19
CA MET A 267 -1.00 3.32 25.01
C MET A 267 -0.53 2.97 26.41
N GLY A 268 0.69 3.40 26.75
CA GLY A 268 1.37 2.94 27.96
C GLY A 268 1.66 1.45 27.87
N GLU A 269 1.24 0.69 28.88
CA GLU A 269 1.47 -0.76 28.99
C GLU A 269 0.43 -1.61 28.25
N VAL A 270 -0.66 -1.02 27.77
CA VAL A 270 -1.76 -1.75 27.12
C VAL A 270 -1.58 -1.74 25.62
N SER A 271 -1.50 -2.92 25.00
CA SER A 271 -1.60 -3.08 23.55
C SER A 271 -3.00 -3.51 23.11
N GLU A 272 -3.44 -3.00 21.95
CA GLU A 272 -4.65 -3.42 21.26
C GLU A 272 -4.27 -3.96 19.89
N GLU A 273 -4.73 -5.17 19.60
CA GLU A 273 -4.49 -5.86 18.36
C GLU A 273 -5.72 -5.78 17.45
N SER A 274 -5.50 -5.54 16.16
CA SER A 274 -6.56 -5.48 15.15
C SER A 274 -6.13 -6.19 13.88
N ILE A 275 -7.01 -7.04 13.35
CA ILE A 275 -6.79 -7.75 12.08
C ILE A 275 -7.83 -7.28 11.08
N PHE A 276 -7.35 -6.76 9.95
CA PHE A 276 -8.17 -6.35 8.82
C PHE A 276 -7.94 -7.34 7.68
N VAL A 277 -9.02 -7.93 7.19
CA VAL A 277 -8.97 -8.88 6.08
C VAL A 277 -9.71 -8.27 4.90
N VAL A 278 -9.00 -8.11 3.79
CA VAL A 278 -9.54 -7.51 2.57
C VAL A 278 -9.56 -8.58 1.49
N ASP A 279 -10.77 -9.00 1.11
CA ASP A 279 -10.98 -10.00 0.07
C ASP A 279 -10.77 -9.36 -1.33
N PRO A 280 -10.35 -10.16 -2.33
CA PRO A 280 -10.35 -9.72 -3.73
C PRO A 280 -11.78 -9.56 -4.25
N LEU A 281 -11.93 -8.99 -5.45
CA LEU A 281 -13.26 -8.77 -6.06
C LEU A 281 -13.88 -10.00 -6.73
N PHE A 282 -13.19 -11.13 -6.71
CA PHE A 282 -13.68 -12.41 -7.22
C PHE A 282 -13.90 -13.43 -6.10
N ASP A 283 -14.59 -14.52 -6.43
CA ASP A 283 -14.91 -15.55 -5.44
C ASP A 283 -13.68 -16.31 -4.98
N ILE A 284 -13.61 -16.49 -3.66
CA ILE A 284 -12.56 -17.25 -2.97
C ILE A 284 -13.20 -18.14 -1.92
N ASP A 285 -12.49 -19.20 -1.52
CA ASP A 285 -12.92 -20.01 -0.38
C ASP A 285 -12.72 -19.23 0.93
N LYS A 286 -13.79 -18.58 1.39
CA LYS A 286 -13.79 -17.83 2.65
C LYS A 286 -13.78 -18.73 3.89
N ARG A 287 -13.87 -20.06 3.74
CA ARG A 287 -13.78 -21.02 4.85
C ARG A 287 -12.34 -21.25 5.29
N ALA A 288 -11.36 -20.92 4.44
CA ALA A 288 -9.96 -20.96 4.81
C ALA A 288 -9.73 -20.03 6.02
N PRO A 289 -9.22 -20.56 7.15
CA PRO A 289 -9.02 -19.76 8.35
C PRO A 289 -7.96 -18.69 8.09
N ILE A 290 -8.17 -17.50 8.66
CA ILE A 290 -7.15 -16.46 8.71
C ILE A 290 -6.24 -16.78 9.89
N VAL A 291 -4.96 -16.96 9.61
CA VAL A 291 -3.92 -17.14 10.62
C VAL A 291 -3.47 -15.75 11.07
N ILE A 292 -3.27 -15.53 12.36
CA ILE A 292 -2.69 -14.26 12.84
C ILE A 292 -1.26 -14.18 12.30
N PRO A 293 -0.88 -13.15 11.54
CA PRO A 293 0.48 -13.03 11.02
C PRO A 293 1.50 -12.96 12.15
N ASP A 294 2.62 -13.66 12.01
CA ASP A 294 3.78 -13.36 12.83
C ASP A 294 4.46 -12.05 12.38
N PHE A 295 5.49 -11.64 13.11
CA PHE A 295 6.30 -10.48 12.78
C PHE A 295 7.58 -10.84 12.02
N ASN A 296 7.65 -12.00 11.36
CA ASN A 296 8.68 -12.19 10.35
C ASN A 296 8.37 -11.29 9.16
N TYR A 297 9.38 -10.78 8.47
CA TYR A 297 9.16 -9.88 7.34
C TYR A 297 10.25 -10.04 6.29
N LYS A 298 9.89 -9.78 5.03
CA LYS A 298 10.85 -9.63 3.93
C LYS A 298 11.28 -8.18 3.80
N TRP A 299 10.38 -7.26 4.13
CA TRP A 299 10.56 -5.83 3.99
C TRP A 299 10.25 -5.15 5.30
N ILE A 300 11.10 -4.20 5.68
CA ILE A 300 10.80 -3.28 6.76
C ILE A 300 10.80 -1.86 6.23
N VAL A 301 9.81 -1.10 6.65
CA VAL A 301 9.64 0.30 6.29
C VAL A 301 9.59 1.12 7.57
N ASN A 302 10.48 2.11 7.68
CA ASN A 302 10.47 3.09 8.76
C ASN A 302 9.99 4.40 8.19
N VAL A 303 8.89 4.91 8.72
CA VAL A 303 8.32 6.19 8.34
C VAL A 303 8.54 7.17 9.47
N PHE A 304 9.25 8.25 9.21
CA PHE A 304 9.60 9.29 10.17
C PHE A 304 8.76 10.53 9.91
N GLN A 305 8.01 10.99 10.90
CA GLN A 305 7.54 12.37 10.95
C GLN A 305 8.59 13.21 11.65
N VAL A 306 9.19 14.14 10.90
CA VAL A 306 10.21 15.06 11.39
C VAL A 306 9.53 16.41 11.64
N ALA A 307 9.40 16.76 12.92
CA ALA A 307 8.92 18.07 13.35
C ALA A 307 10.10 19.06 13.43
N ALA A 308 10.04 20.12 12.64
CA ALA A 308 11.01 21.20 12.65
C ALA A 308 10.70 22.21 13.79
N PRO A 309 11.68 23.03 14.21
CA PRO A 309 11.47 24.03 15.26
C PRO A 309 10.39 25.08 14.96
N ASP A 310 10.09 25.32 13.69
CA ASP A 310 9.02 26.23 13.24
C ASP A 310 7.61 25.61 13.29
N GLY A 311 7.50 24.36 13.75
CA GLY A 311 6.25 23.60 13.83
C GLY A 311 5.85 22.92 12.52
N SER A 312 6.61 23.07 11.44
CA SER A 312 6.37 22.33 10.21
C SER A 312 6.71 20.85 10.39
N ASN A 313 5.94 19.99 9.71
CA ASN A 313 6.18 18.55 9.70
C ASN A 313 6.60 18.12 8.29
N SER A 314 7.65 17.33 8.21
CA SER A 314 8.04 16.62 7.00
C SER A 314 8.04 15.11 7.24
N TYR A 315 7.97 14.34 6.16
CA TYR A 315 7.95 12.88 6.23
C TYR A 315 9.12 12.31 5.47
N MET A 316 9.84 11.39 6.10
CA MET A 316 10.92 10.62 5.48
C MET A 316 10.61 9.15 5.60
N THR A 317 10.94 8.38 4.56
CA THR A 317 10.76 6.93 4.60
C THR A 317 12.04 6.23 4.24
N ARG A 318 12.36 5.20 5.02
CA ARG A 318 13.45 4.26 4.73
C ARG A 318 12.87 2.87 4.56
N VAL A 319 13.25 2.22 3.47
CA VAL A 319 12.86 0.84 3.17
C VAL A 319 14.12 -0.02 3.17
N ASP A 320 14.12 -1.05 3.99
CA ASP A 320 15.19 -2.05 4.04
C ASP A 320 14.62 -3.44 3.69
N ARG A 321 15.45 -4.24 3.00
CA ARG A 321 15.21 -5.66 2.79
C ARG A 321 16.30 -6.44 3.54
N PRO A 322 16.05 -6.90 4.76
CA PRO A 322 17.03 -7.74 5.44
C PRO A 322 17.35 -8.95 4.56
N GLY A 323 18.63 -9.26 4.40
CA GLY A 323 19.05 -10.50 3.75
C GLY A 323 18.64 -11.74 4.57
N SER A 324 19.17 -12.91 4.22
CA SER A 324 18.92 -14.17 4.94
C SER A 324 19.54 -14.22 6.36
N GLY A 325 20.20 -13.15 6.79
CA GLY A 325 20.79 -13.02 8.12
C GLY A 325 19.74 -12.83 9.23
N LYS A 326 20.24 -12.58 10.44
CA LYS A 326 19.37 -12.24 11.59
C LYS A 326 18.59 -10.96 11.28
N ALA A 327 17.26 -11.04 11.37
CA ALA A 327 16.39 -9.87 11.23
C ALA A 327 16.84 -8.76 12.19
N PRO A 328 17.01 -7.51 11.71
CA PRO A 328 17.50 -6.40 12.53
C PRO A 328 16.51 -5.98 13.62
N ILE A 329 15.24 -6.35 13.46
CA ILE A 329 14.18 -6.14 14.43
C ILE A 329 13.46 -7.46 14.65
N ARG A 330 13.18 -7.77 15.91
CA ARG A 330 12.32 -8.90 16.30
C ARG A 330 11.25 -8.38 17.24
N ILE A 331 10.01 -8.80 17.00
CA ILE A 331 8.88 -8.46 17.85
C ILE A 331 8.39 -9.76 18.48
N GLU A 332 8.43 -9.80 19.81
CA GLU A 332 7.95 -10.93 20.60
C GLU A 332 6.61 -10.52 21.24
N ILE A 333 5.53 -11.19 20.85
CA ILE A 333 4.21 -10.99 21.44
C ILE A 333 4.15 -11.79 22.76
N MET A 334 3.78 -11.11 23.84
CA MET A 334 3.48 -11.69 25.16
C MET A 334 1.96 -11.57 25.42
N GLU A 335 1.48 -12.09 26.55
CA GLU A 335 0.04 -12.18 26.83
C GLU A 335 -0.69 -10.81 26.78
N ASP A 336 -0.08 -9.76 27.34
CA ASP A 336 -0.68 -8.41 27.42
C ASP A 336 0.24 -7.29 26.88
N SER A 337 1.37 -7.66 26.26
CA SER A 337 2.38 -6.69 25.81
C SER A 337 3.23 -7.29 24.69
N PHE A 338 4.12 -6.49 24.11
CA PHE A 338 5.12 -6.99 23.16
C PHE A 338 6.49 -6.41 23.50
N LYS A 339 7.55 -7.13 23.11
CA LYS A 339 8.93 -6.67 23.21
C LYS A 339 9.52 -6.51 21.83
N MET A 340 10.12 -5.36 21.58
CA MET A 340 10.86 -5.09 20.35
C MET A 340 12.36 -5.14 20.62
N HIS A 341 13.04 -6.04 19.94
CA HIS A 341 14.49 -6.16 19.99
C HIS A 341 15.08 -5.56 18.72
N PHE A 342 15.91 -4.54 18.86
CA PHE A 342 16.65 -3.93 17.75
C PHE A 342 18.12 -4.35 17.84
N SER A 343 18.74 -4.62 16.70
CA SER A 343 20.20 -4.76 16.65
C SER A 343 20.88 -3.39 16.71
N ASP A 344 21.97 -3.27 17.47
CA ASP A 344 22.73 -2.02 17.61
C ASP A 344 23.20 -1.45 16.26
N GLU A 345 23.65 -2.33 15.36
CA GLU A 345 24.06 -1.94 14.01
C GLU A 345 22.91 -1.30 13.23
N TYR A 346 21.70 -1.85 13.37
CA TYR A 346 20.53 -1.31 12.72
C TYR A 346 20.16 0.07 13.26
N LEU A 347 20.12 0.25 14.59
CA LEU A 347 19.86 1.55 15.22
C LEU A 347 20.90 2.59 14.80
N LYS A 348 22.19 2.23 14.78
CA LYS A 348 23.26 3.10 14.29
C LYS A 348 23.09 3.45 12.82
N SER A 349 22.65 2.51 12.00
CA SER A 349 22.36 2.78 10.59
C SER A 349 21.15 3.71 10.44
N LEU A 350 20.16 3.60 11.33
CA LEU A 350 18.87 4.30 11.24
C LEU A 350 18.98 5.76 11.70
N PHE A 351 19.70 5.99 12.81
CA PHE A 351 19.80 7.28 13.48
C PHE A 351 21.20 7.91 13.40
N GLY A 352 22.20 7.20 12.89
CA GLY A 352 23.61 7.60 12.97
C GLY A 352 24.30 7.07 14.23
N SER A 353 25.64 7.02 14.21
CA SER A 353 26.46 6.42 15.28
C SER A 353 26.27 7.09 16.65
N ASP A 354 26.06 8.41 16.65
CA ASP A 354 26.10 9.22 17.87
C ASP A 354 24.72 9.31 18.55
N GLN A 355 23.64 9.01 17.81
CA GLN A 355 22.25 9.10 18.29
C GLN A 355 21.65 7.73 18.68
N ALA A 356 22.28 6.62 18.32
CA ALA A 356 21.76 5.28 18.62
C ALA A 356 21.70 4.95 20.14
N ALA A 357 22.49 5.64 20.97
CA ALA A 357 22.56 5.38 22.41
C ALA A 357 21.34 5.91 23.20
N SER A 358 20.53 6.81 22.63
CA SER A 358 19.40 7.46 23.32
C SER A 358 18.02 6.89 22.98
N VAL A 359 17.94 5.90 22.09
CA VAL A 359 16.67 5.26 21.67
C VAL A 359 16.20 4.17 22.67
N GLY A 360 16.85 4.05 23.83
CA GLY A 360 16.48 3.12 24.89
C GLY A 360 15.25 3.59 25.68
N GLY A 361 14.07 3.14 25.28
CA GLY A 361 12.88 3.07 26.12
C GLY A 361 12.49 1.61 26.31
N GLU A 362 12.30 1.19 27.57
CA GLU A 362 11.64 -0.09 27.91
C GLU A 362 10.20 -0.13 27.42
#